data_AF-A0A914X0K1-F1
#
_entry.id   AF-A0A914X0K1-F1
#
_cell.length_a   1.000
_cell.length_b   1.000
_cell.length_c   1.000
_cell.angle_alpha   90.00
_cell.angle_beta   90.00
_cell.angle_gamma   90.00
#
_symmetry.space_group_name_H-M   'P 1'
#
loop_
_entity.id
_entity.type
_entity.pdbx_description
1 polymer ?
#
loop_
_entity_poly.entity_id
_entity_poly.type
_entity_poly.pdbx_seq_one_letter_code
_entity_poly.pdbx_strand_id
1 'polypeptide(L)'
;MKIDRAALRRPCTAELLPKCAELIEELKTLNDAAFVARLATISDWHTGFGKTELARWADVLDKCDAVLERAAQSRTPGSHQLMVDSPDAAPLRSATIVVLKFTALLFENTFTRSMYSSADRLLALLDAGNIEVVTEVLRLFYVMSKRSRFLSQQLSESDQKRLTGRLSSIAESWGGRFRNLTLSDCCTPGVKLGSVLPISYQSKEGTKLIESVEV
;
A
#
# COMPACT_ATOMS: atom_id res chain seq x y z
N MET A 1 2.37 12.83 -2.07
CA MET A 1 1.73 13.29 -0.82
C MET A 1 2.00 14.77 -0.85
N LYS A 2 1.11 15.59 -0.33
CA LYS A 2 1.40 17.01 -0.16
C LYS A 2 1.19 17.22 1.32
N ILE A 3 2.20 16.87 2.10
CA ILE A 3 2.19 17.07 3.55
C ILE A 3 1.90 18.54 3.78
N ASP A 4 0.88 18.83 4.60
CA ASP A 4 0.72 20.18 5.12
C ASP A 4 1.95 20.45 6.02
N ARG A 5 2.92 21.19 5.51
CA ARG A 5 4.12 21.57 6.26
C ARG A 5 3.76 22.43 7.48
N ALA A 6 2.54 22.98 7.55
CA ALA A 6 2.01 23.60 8.76
C ALA A 6 1.60 22.58 9.84
N ALA A 7 1.37 21.30 9.51
CA ALA A 7 1.19 20.21 10.47
C ALA A 7 2.51 19.64 11.00
N LEU A 8 3.65 19.92 10.33
CA LEU A 8 5.02 19.67 10.80
C LEU A 8 5.46 20.64 11.92
N ARG A 9 4.53 21.35 12.56
CA ARG A 9 4.76 22.36 13.63
C ARG A 9 5.68 21.90 14.75
N ARG A 10 5.88 20.59 14.94
CA ARG A 10 6.85 20.08 15.89
C ARG A 10 8.21 19.93 15.20
N PRO A 11 9.22 20.76 15.55
CA PRO A 11 10.56 20.60 15.02
C PRO A 11 11.07 19.20 15.36
N CYS A 12 11.77 18.59 14.41
CA CYS A 12 12.42 17.30 14.61
C CYS A 12 13.44 17.43 15.74
N THR A 13 13.32 16.60 16.78
CA THR A 13 14.14 16.71 18.00
C THR A 13 15.25 15.68 18.08
N ALA A 14 15.16 14.58 17.33
CA ALA A 14 16.17 13.51 17.40
C ALA A 14 17.35 13.78 16.46
N GLU A 15 18.54 13.35 16.90
CA GLU A 15 19.75 13.37 16.08
C GLU A 15 19.54 12.52 14.81
N LEU A 16 19.92 13.08 13.66
CA LEU A 16 19.89 12.38 12.38
C LEU A 16 21.31 11.94 12.05
N LEU A 17 21.53 10.62 12.01
CA LEU A 17 22.84 10.07 11.67
C LEU A 17 23.23 10.41 10.22
N PRO A 18 24.51 10.72 9.94
CA PRO A 18 24.96 11.19 8.62
C PRO A 18 24.57 10.27 7.46
N LYS A 19 24.74 8.95 7.62
CA LYS A 19 24.36 7.96 6.60
C LYS A 19 22.87 7.98 6.27
N CYS A 20 22.01 8.27 7.24
CA CYS A 20 20.58 8.40 7.01
C CYS A 20 20.26 9.71 6.30
N ALA A 21 20.94 10.81 6.66
CA ALA A 21 20.79 12.10 5.98
C ALA A 21 21.21 12.03 4.51
N GLU A 22 22.35 11.39 4.22
CA GLU A 22 22.85 11.16 2.86
C GLU A 22 21.83 10.39 2.02
N LEU A 23 21.25 9.32 2.55
CA LEU A 23 20.21 8.55 1.86
C LEU A 23 18.96 9.37 1.59
N ILE A 24 18.50 10.18 2.55
CA ILE A 24 17.32 11.04 2.37
C ILE A 24 17.59 12.05 1.25
N GLU A 25 18.73 12.72 1.26
CA GLU A 25 19.09 13.70 0.22
C GLU A 25 19.30 13.04 -1.16
N GLU A 26 19.91 11.86 -1.22
CA GLU A 26 20.00 11.05 -2.43
C GLU A 26 18.59 10.81 -3.00
N LEU A 27 17.70 10.19 -2.23
CA LEU A 27 16.35 9.81 -2.68
C LEU A 27 15.49 11.01 -3.10
N LYS A 28 15.66 12.17 -2.48
CA LYS A 28 14.95 13.40 -2.83
C LYS A 28 15.29 13.89 -4.24
N THR A 29 16.55 13.76 -4.64
CA THR A 29 17.09 14.34 -5.89
C THR A 29 16.92 13.43 -7.11
N LEU A 30 16.71 12.12 -6.91
CA LEU A 30 16.52 11.16 -8.00
C LEU A 30 15.26 11.45 -8.83
N ASN A 31 15.33 11.22 -10.15
CA ASN A 31 14.13 11.18 -11.00
C ASN A 31 13.27 9.95 -10.70
N ASP A 32 12.02 9.92 -11.18
CA ASP A 32 11.05 8.87 -10.82
C ASP A 32 11.55 7.43 -11.08
N ALA A 33 12.20 7.19 -12.22
CA ALA A 33 12.70 5.85 -12.56
C ALA A 33 13.88 5.44 -11.66
N ALA A 34 14.86 6.33 -11.48
CA ALA A 34 16.01 6.08 -10.63
C ALA A 34 15.61 5.98 -9.15
N PHE A 35 14.61 6.74 -8.72
CA PHE A 35 14.04 6.70 -7.38
C PHE A 35 13.47 5.32 -7.07
N VAL A 36 12.59 4.80 -7.93
CA VAL A 36 12.00 3.46 -7.73
C VAL A 36 13.09 2.38 -7.77
N ALA A 37 14.03 2.46 -8.71
CA ALA A 37 15.14 1.51 -8.78
C ALA A 37 15.98 1.54 -7.51
N ARG A 38 16.27 2.73 -6.97
CA ARG A 38 17.03 2.90 -5.74
C ARG A 38 16.30 2.38 -4.51
N LEU A 39 14.98 2.59 -4.42
CA LEU A 39 14.16 2.03 -3.34
C LEU A 39 14.15 0.50 -3.38
N ALA A 40 14.12 -0.09 -4.58
CA ALA A 40 14.12 -1.55 -4.75
C ALA A 40 15.39 -2.22 -4.21
N THR A 41 16.51 -1.49 -4.09
CA THR A 41 17.76 -2.02 -3.49
C THR A 41 17.77 -1.94 -1.97
N ILE A 42 16.76 -1.34 -1.33
CA ILE A 42 16.68 -1.15 0.12
C ILE A 42 15.71 -2.20 0.69
N SER A 43 16.22 -3.39 0.99
CA SER A 43 15.44 -4.47 1.61
C SER A 43 15.36 -4.36 3.14
N ASP A 44 16.39 -3.80 3.76
CA ASP A 44 16.60 -3.82 5.21
C ASP A 44 17.03 -2.46 5.75
N TRP A 45 16.77 -2.23 7.04
CA TRP A 45 17.17 -1.01 7.71
C TRP A 45 18.62 -1.10 8.17
N HIS A 46 19.50 -0.33 7.53
CA HIS A 46 20.92 -0.34 7.86
C HIS A 46 21.15 0.16 9.31
N THR A 47 21.97 -0.55 10.08
CA THR A 47 22.24 -0.24 11.50
C THR A 47 22.74 1.18 11.72
N GLY A 48 23.57 1.68 10.79
CA GLY A 48 24.06 3.06 10.76
C GLY A 48 23.02 4.15 10.48
N PHE A 49 21.74 3.82 10.24
CA PHE A 49 20.67 4.82 10.12
C PHE A 49 20.05 5.20 11.46
N GLY A 50 20.14 4.32 12.47
CA GLY A 50 19.48 4.55 13.76
C GLY A 50 17.95 4.70 13.62
N LYS A 51 17.27 5.12 14.69
CA LYS A 51 15.85 5.49 14.61
C LYS A 51 15.73 6.95 14.16
N THR A 52 14.75 7.24 13.32
CA THR A 52 14.52 8.60 12.80
C THR A 52 13.07 9.04 12.91
N GLU A 53 12.81 10.34 12.79
CA GLU A 53 11.46 10.87 12.72
C GLU A 53 10.91 10.71 11.31
N LEU A 54 9.67 10.24 11.17
CA LEU A 54 9.02 10.11 9.86
C LEU A 54 8.97 11.46 9.12
N ALA A 55 8.97 12.56 9.87
CA ALA A 55 9.03 13.94 9.36
C ALA A 55 10.21 14.24 8.46
N ARG A 56 11.36 13.60 8.70
CA ARG A 56 12.57 13.78 7.91
C ARG A 56 12.45 13.15 6.52
N TRP A 57 11.52 12.23 6.36
CA TRP A 57 11.25 11.51 5.11
C TRP A 57 10.13 12.15 4.29
N ALA A 58 9.65 13.33 4.68
CA ALA A 58 8.52 14.03 4.06
C ALA A 58 8.60 14.09 2.53
N ASP A 59 9.68 14.65 1.99
CA ASP A 59 9.84 14.80 0.53
C ASP A 59 9.99 13.44 -0.19
N VAL A 60 10.59 12.44 0.47
CA VAL A 60 10.69 11.06 -0.05
C VAL A 60 9.30 10.41 -0.10
N LEU A 61 8.52 10.55 0.97
CA LEU A 61 7.15 10.05 1.07
C LEU A 61 6.21 10.77 0.09
N ASP A 62 6.48 12.04 -0.23
CA ASP A 62 5.74 12.77 -1.25
C ASP A 62 5.89 12.11 -2.64
N LYS A 63 7.11 11.66 -2.99
CA LYS A 63 7.39 10.90 -4.21
C LYS A 63 6.76 9.50 -4.17
N CYS A 64 6.90 8.78 -3.06
CA CYS A 64 6.24 7.49 -2.85
C CYS A 64 4.74 7.59 -3.12
N ASP A 65 4.11 8.60 -2.54
CA ASP A 65 2.68 8.76 -2.66
C ASP A 65 2.22 9.22 -4.04
N ALA A 66 3.04 9.90 -4.83
CA ALA A 66 2.73 10.13 -6.24
C ALA A 66 2.62 8.81 -7.04
N VAL A 67 3.42 7.80 -6.68
CA VAL A 67 3.30 6.44 -7.25
C VAL A 67 2.01 5.77 -6.77
N LEU A 68 1.70 5.85 -5.48
CA LEU A 68 0.46 5.30 -4.92
C LEU A 68 -0.77 5.97 -5.53
N GLU A 69 -0.73 7.28 -5.77
CA GLU A 69 -1.80 8.05 -6.42
C GLU A 69 -2.08 7.53 -7.80
N ARG A 70 -1.03 7.42 -8.62
CA ARG A 70 -1.15 6.89 -9.98
C ARG A 70 -1.68 5.47 -9.99
N ALA A 71 -1.27 4.64 -9.04
CA ALA A 71 -1.71 3.26 -8.92
C ALA A 71 -3.19 3.14 -8.49
N ALA A 72 -3.64 3.98 -7.56
CA ALA A 72 -4.97 3.98 -6.98
C ALA A 72 -6.03 4.72 -7.81
N GLN A 73 -5.65 5.39 -8.90
CA GLN A 73 -6.59 6.04 -9.81
C GLN A 73 -7.48 5.01 -10.48
N SER A 74 -8.77 5.34 -10.63
CA SER A 74 -9.69 4.54 -11.45
C SER A 74 -9.33 4.71 -12.92
N ARG A 75 -9.32 3.59 -13.66
CA ARG A 75 -8.95 3.55 -15.09
C ARG A 75 -9.93 4.31 -15.98
N THR A 76 -11.22 4.27 -15.65
CA THR A 76 -12.28 5.01 -16.34
C THR A 76 -13.29 5.51 -15.31
N PRO A 77 -13.89 6.70 -15.49
CA PRO A 77 -14.93 7.18 -14.58
C PRO A 77 -16.02 6.12 -14.35
N GLY A 78 -16.24 5.75 -13.10
CA GLY A 78 -17.21 4.71 -12.70
C GLY A 78 -16.71 3.26 -12.77
N SER A 79 -15.47 3.01 -13.18
CA SER A 79 -14.88 1.65 -13.13
C SER A 79 -14.22 1.38 -11.78
N HIS A 80 -14.40 0.15 -11.31
CA HIS A 80 -13.70 -0.38 -10.13
C HIS A 80 -12.27 -0.85 -10.44
N GLN A 81 -11.86 -0.89 -11.72
CA GLN A 81 -10.49 -1.23 -12.09
C GLN A 81 -9.55 -0.06 -11.82
N LEU A 82 -8.49 -0.35 -11.08
CA LEU A 82 -7.44 0.61 -10.79
C LEU A 82 -6.44 0.66 -11.94
N MET A 83 -5.72 1.78 -12.07
CA MET A 83 -4.65 1.93 -13.05
C MET A 83 -3.55 0.87 -12.90
N VAL A 84 -3.30 0.42 -11.67
CA VAL A 84 -2.36 -0.67 -11.35
C VAL A 84 -2.79 -2.01 -11.96
N ASP A 85 -4.06 -2.20 -12.29
CA ASP A 85 -4.60 -3.43 -12.87
C ASP A 85 -4.56 -3.47 -14.39
N SER A 86 -4.10 -2.38 -15.04
CA SER A 86 -3.99 -2.36 -16.50
C SER A 86 -3.00 -3.45 -16.98
N PRO A 87 -3.28 -4.12 -18.12
CA PRO A 87 -2.37 -5.11 -18.70
C PRO A 87 -0.94 -4.57 -18.87
N ASP A 88 -0.81 -3.31 -19.30
CA ASP A 88 0.46 -2.64 -19.57
C ASP A 88 1.07 -1.97 -18.32
N ALA A 89 0.40 -2.03 -17.16
CA ALA A 89 0.88 -1.42 -15.92
C ALA A 89 1.94 -2.24 -15.19
N ALA A 90 2.67 -3.14 -15.86
CA ALA A 90 3.73 -3.92 -15.21
C ALA A 90 4.79 -3.05 -14.50
N PRO A 91 5.29 -1.95 -15.11
CA PRO A 91 6.23 -1.05 -14.43
C PRO A 91 5.59 -0.33 -13.22
N LEU A 92 4.33 0.09 -13.35
CA LEU A 92 3.59 0.76 -12.27
C LEU A 92 3.35 -0.21 -11.10
N ARG A 93 2.92 -1.45 -11.37
CA ARG A 93 2.76 -2.51 -10.36
C ARG A 93 4.03 -2.74 -9.57
N SER A 94 5.16 -2.91 -10.28
CA SER A 94 6.46 -3.10 -9.64
C SER A 94 6.83 -1.89 -8.76
N ALA A 95 6.65 -0.67 -9.26
CA ALA A 95 6.89 0.55 -8.50
C ALA A 95 6.00 0.66 -7.25
N THR A 96 4.71 0.32 -7.36
CA THR A 96 3.77 0.31 -6.23
C THR A 96 4.22 -0.66 -5.14
N ILE A 97 4.60 -1.89 -5.51
CA ILE A 97 5.10 -2.90 -4.56
C ILE A 97 6.36 -2.42 -3.85
N VAL A 98 7.32 -1.86 -4.59
CA VAL A 98 8.56 -1.30 -4.03
C VAL A 98 8.27 -0.17 -3.03
N VAL A 99 7.38 0.75 -3.39
CA VAL A 99 6.97 1.86 -2.53
C VAL A 99 6.27 1.37 -1.26
N LEU A 100 5.37 0.39 -1.36
CA LEU A 100 4.68 -0.19 -0.21
C LEU A 100 5.68 -0.87 0.75
N LYS A 101 6.61 -1.67 0.22
CA LYS A 101 7.68 -2.32 1.00
C LYS A 101 8.55 -1.31 1.72
N PHE A 102 9.00 -0.28 1.02
CA PHE A 102 9.83 0.77 1.59
C PHE A 102 9.07 1.59 2.65
N THR A 103 7.80 1.90 2.42
CA THR A 103 6.96 2.62 3.40
C THR A 103 6.77 1.78 4.67
N ALA A 104 6.59 0.47 4.53
CA ALA A 104 6.53 -0.43 5.69
C ALA A 104 7.86 -0.44 6.45
N LEU A 105 8.99 -0.52 5.75
CA LEU A 105 10.32 -0.44 6.37
C LEU A 105 10.52 0.89 7.13
N LEU A 106 10.08 2.01 6.57
CA LEU A 106 10.09 3.31 7.27
C LEU A 106 9.21 3.27 8.51
N PHE A 107 7.99 2.75 8.42
CA PHE A 107 7.11 2.65 9.59
C PHE A 107 7.70 1.77 10.69
N GLU A 108 8.45 0.72 10.38
CA GLU A 108 9.12 -0.11 11.38
C GLU A 108 10.20 0.64 12.16
N ASN A 109 10.92 1.56 11.49
CA ASN A 109 12.16 2.16 11.99
C ASN A 109 12.04 3.66 12.36
N THR A 110 10.90 4.28 12.09
CA THR A 110 10.65 5.69 12.42
C THR A 110 9.77 5.87 13.67
N PHE A 111 9.55 7.12 14.09
CA PHE A 111 8.52 7.50 15.05
C PHE A 111 7.86 8.83 14.63
N THR A 112 6.91 9.34 15.43
CA THR A 112 6.10 10.55 15.08
C THR A 112 5.31 10.37 13.78
N ARG A 113 4.59 9.24 13.68
CA ARG A 113 3.98 8.77 12.42
C ARG A 113 2.59 9.36 12.09
N SER A 114 2.08 10.25 12.94
CA SER A 114 0.76 10.91 12.77
C SER A 114 0.66 11.76 11.51
N MET A 115 1.79 12.13 10.93
CA MET A 115 1.86 12.96 9.73
C MET A 115 1.66 12.21 8.40
N TYR A 116 1.63 10.88 8.42
CA TYR A 116 1.39 10.11 7.20
C TYR A 116 -0.08 10.26 6.78
N SER A 117 -0.33 10.78 5.58
CA SER A 117 -1.68 11.13 5.13
C SER A 117 -2.14 10.41 3.86
N SER A 118 -1.42 9.37 3.43
CA SER A 118 -1.69 8.60 2.20
C SER A 118 -2.57 7.36 2.41
N ALA A 119 -3.29 7.29 3.53
CA ALA A 119 -4.06 6.10 3.90
C ALA A 119 -5.28 5.85 3.01
N ASP A 120 -5.85 6.91 2.44
CA ASP A 120 -6.91 6.86 1.43
C ASP A 120 -6.49 6.03 0.21
N ARG A 121 -5.26 6.22 -0.27
CA ARG A 121 -4.68 5.47 -1.40
C ARG A 121 -4.40 4.02 -1.03
N LEU A 122 -3.92 3.77 0.18
CA LEU A 122 -3.75 2.41 0.69
C LEU A 122 -5.08 1.68 0.77
N LEU A 123 -6.13 2.36 1.26
CA LEU A 123 -7.48 1.81 1.28
C LEU A 123 -7.90 1.45 -0.14
N ALA A 124 -7.84 2.38 -1.09
CA ALA A 124 -8.19 2.14 -2.50
C ALA A 124 -7.45 0.92 -3.09
N LEU A 125 -6.15 0.79 -2.85
CA LEU A 125 -5.32 -0.31 -3.35
C LEU A 125 -5.67 -1.69 -2.75
N LEU A 126 -6.50 -1.78 -1.69
CA LEU A 126 -7.08 -3.07 -1.28
C LEU A 126 -8.03 -3.66 -2.33
N ASP A 127 -8.55 -2.85 -3.25
CA ASP A 127 -9.38 -3.31 -4.36
C ASP A 127 -8.55 -3.73 -5.59
N ALA A 128 -7.22 -3.66 -5.53
CA ALA A 128 -6.37 -4.03 -6.66
C ALA A 128 -6.58 -5.51 -7.05
N GLY A 129 -6.64 -5.77 -8.35
CA GLY A 129 -6.72 -7.12 -8.91
C GLY A 129 -5.44 -7.93 -8.71
N ASN A 130 -4.29 -7.27 -8.53
CA ASN A 130 -3.02 -7.96 -8.27
C ASN A 130 -2.84 -8.31 -6.78
N ILE A 131 -2.74 -9.61 -6.47
CA ILE A 131 -2.61 -10.11 -5.10
C ILE A 131 -1.33 -9.65 -4.39
N GLU A 132 -0.23 -9.44 -5.10
CA GLU A 132 1.03 -8.98 -4.49
C GLU A 132 0.87 -7.53 -4.00
N VAL A 133 0.20 -6.68 -4.77
CA VAL A 133 -0.14 -5.31 -4.36
C VAL A 133 -1.01 -5.36 -3.10
N VAL A 134 -2.10 -6.14 -3.10
CA VAL A 134 -2.99 -6.26 -1.93
C VAL A 134 -2.21 -6.78 -0.71
N THR A 135 -1.34 -7.77 -0.91
CA THR A 135 -0.50 -8.35 0.16
C THR A 135 0.41 -7.31 0.79
N GLU A 136 1.09 -6.49 -0.01
CA GLU A 136 1.97 -5.44 0.51
C GLU A 136 1.21 -4.29 1.17
N VAL A 137 -0.01 -3.97 0.70
CA VAL A 137 -0.92 -3.03 1.38
C VAL A 137 -1.31 -3.59 2.76
N LEU A 138 -1.72 -4.85 2.84
CA LEU A 138 -2.06 -5.52 4.10
C LEU A 138 -0.87 -5.59 5.05
N ARG A 139 0.33 -5.89 4.54
CA ARG A 139 1.58 -5.86 5.30
C ARG A 139 1.83 -4.46 5.88
N LEU A 140 1.65 -3.41 5.09
CA LEU A 140 1.81 -2.04 5.56
C LEU A 140 0.80 -1.70 6.66
N PHE A 141 -0.48 -2.04 6.49
CA PHE A 141 -1.49 -1.84 7.54
C PHE A 141 -1.17 -2.62 8.82
N TYR A 142 -0.66 -3.84 8.71
CA TYR A 142 -0.19 -4.64 9.86
C TYR A 142 0.97 -3.95 10.58
N VAL A 143 1.98 -3.45 9.86
CA VAL A 143 3.08 -2.70 10.46
C VAL A 143 2.56 -1.43 11.14
N MET A 144 1.66 -0.70 10.50
CA MET A 144 1.03 0.50 11.05
C MET A 144 0.30 0.20 12.36
N SER A 145 -0.47 -0.89 12.43
CA SER A 145 -1.22 -1.27 13.65
C SER A 145 -0.30 -1.72 14.79
N LYS A 146 0.78 -2.44 14.47
CA LYS A 146 1.74 -2.94 15.46
C LYS A 146 2.63 -1.83 16.02
N ARG A 147 3.05 -0.90 15.17
CA ARG A 147 4.07 0.11 15.50
C ARG A 147 3.48 1.47 15.88
N SER A 148 2.17 1.67 15.70
CA SER A 148 1.49 2.92 16.00
C SER A 148 0.00 2.71 16.24
N ARG A 149 -0.66 3.71 16.81
CA ARG A 149 -2.14 3.75 16.91
C ARG A 149 -2.78 4.33 15.64
N PHE A 150 -2.12 4.21 14.49
CA PHE A 150 -2.53 4.88 13.26
C PHE A 150 -3.94 4.47 12.83
N LEU A 151 -4.25 3.17 12.83
CA LEU A 151 -5.57 2.69 12.42
C LEU A 151 -6.71 3.18 13.32
N SER A 152 -6.48 3.30 14.63
CA SER A 152 -7.52 3.67 15.59
C SER A 152 -7.60 5.16 15.90
N GLN A 153 -6.50 5.90 15.76
CA GLN A 153 -6.42 7.32 16.14
C GLN A 153 -6.15 8.29 14.99
N GLN A 154 -5.68 7.83 13.83
CA GLN A 154 -5.35 8.71 12.69
C GLN A 154 -6.30 8.52 11.51
N LEU A 155 -6.83 7.31 11.31
CA LEU A 155 -7.91 7.12 10.36
C LEU A 155 -9.22 7.73 10.88
N SER A 156 -9.95 8.39 9.98
CA SER A 156 -11.31 8.85 10.24
C SER A 156 -12.24 7.67 10.56
N GLU A 157 -13.33 7.88 11.29
CA GLU A 157 -14.29 6.80 11.57
C GLU A 157 -14.86 6.17 10.28
N SER A 158 -15.08 6.98 9.24
CA SER A 158 -15.52 6.50 7.92
C SER A 158 -14.47 5.59 7.28
N ASP A 159 -13.19 5.95 7.37
CA ASP A 159 -12.11 5.15 6.80
C ASP A 159 -11.84 3.88 7.60
N GLN A 160 -12.03 3.91 8.93
CA GLN A 160 -12.00 2.72 9.76
C GLN A 160 -13.10 1.73 9.36
N LYS A 161 -14.33 2.22 9.12
CA LYS A 161 -15.43 1.38 8.62
C LYS A 161 -15.12 0.82 7.23
N ARG A 162 -14.57 1.64 6.32
CA ARG A 162 -14.15 1.20 4.98
C ARG A 162 -13.06 0.13 5.05
N LEU A 163 -12.07 0.29 5.92
CA LEU A 163 -11.02 -0.70 6.13
C LEU A 163 -11.60 -2.02 6.61
N THR A 164 -12.42 -1.99 7.68
CA THR A 164 -13.06 -3.18 8.23
C THR A 164 -13.92 -3.88 7.17
N GLY A 165 -14.74 -3.14 6.43
CA GLY A 165 -15.55 -3.69 5.34
C GLY A 165 -14.70 -4.41 4.28
N ARG A 166 -13.63 -3.77 3.80
CA ARG A 166 -12.71 -4.37 2.81
C ARG A 166 -12.00 -5.60 3.35
N LEU A 167 -11.53 -5.57 4.61
CA LEU A 167 -10.89 -6.72 5.25
C LEU A 167 -11.87 -7.89 5.41
N SER A 168 -13.11 -7.63 5.80
CA SER A 168 -14.17 -8.64 5.86
C SER A 168 -14.44 -9.25 4.48
N SER A 169 -14.56 -8.43 3.43
CA SER A 169 -14.76 -8.92 2.07
C SER A 169 -13.60 -9.79 1.57
N ILE A 170 -12.35 -9.42 1.89
CA ILE A 170 -11.16 -10.22 1.59
C ILE A 170 -11.22 -11.56 2.33
N ALA A 171 -11.53 -11.53 3.64
CA ALA A 171 -11.60 -12.72 4.47
C ALA A 171 -12.73 -13.68 4.04
N GLU A 172 -13.92 -13.17 3.73
CA GLU A 172 -15.05 -13.95 3.22
C GLU A 172 -14.73 -14.59 1.85
N SER A 173 -13.97 -13.88 1.02
CA SER A 173 -13.48 -14.39 -0.26
C SER A 173 -12.44 -15.52 -0.10
N TRP A 174 -11.82 -15.65 1.09
CA TRP A 174 -10.77 -16.63 1.38
C TRP A 174 -11.28 -17.91 2.05
N GLY A 175 -12.59 -18.13 2.17
CA GLY A 175 -13.12 -19.36 2.78
C GLY A 175 -14.64 -19.59 2.74
N GLY A 176 -15.40 -18.96 1.84
CA GLY A 176 -16.87 -19.03 1.83
C GLY A 176 -17.51 -19.28 0.45
N ARG A 177 -18.83 -19.48 0.49
CA ARG A 177 -19.82 -19.94 -0.53
C ARG A 177 -19.67 -19.50 -2.01
N PHE A 178 -18.72 -18.63 -2.33
CA PHE A 178 -18.49 -18.05 -3.65
C PHE A 178 -17.23 -18.60 -4.36
N ARG A 179 -16.54 -19.61 -3.81
CA ARG A 179 -15.43 -20.29 -4.49
C ARG A 179 -15.46 -21.80 -4.34
N ASN A 180 -15.11 -22.47 -5.43
CA ASN A 180 -14.91 -23.92 -5.52
C ASN A 180 -13.53 -24.36 -4.98
N LEU A 181 -12.82 -23.49 -4.26
CA LEU A 181 -11.43 -23.68 -3.84
C LEU A 181 -11.35 -23.57 -2.32
N THR A 182 -10.82 -24.62 -1.70
CA THR A 182 -10.56 -24.69 -0.26
C THR A 182 -9.20 -24.09 0.08
N LEU A 183 -8.98 -23.74 1.35
CA LEU A 183 -7.69 -23.22 1.82
C LEU A 183 -6.54 -24.22 1.59
N SER A 184 -6.84 -25.52 1.58
CA SER A 184 -5.92 -26.60 1.20
C SER A 184 -5.49 -26.53 -0.27
N ASP A 185 -6.39 -26.14 -1.18
CA ASP A 185 -6.07 -26.03 -2.60
C ASP A 185 -5.10 -24.88 -2.86
N CYS A 186 -5.22 -23.77 -2.12
CA CYS A 186 -4.31 -22.62 -2.16
C CYS A 186 -2.87 -22.95 -1.73
N CYS A 187 -2.66 -24.04 -1.00
CA CYS A 187 -1.33 -24.50 -0.56
C CYS A 187 -0.65 -25.41 -1.60
N THR A 188 -1.30 -25.70 -2.73
CA THR A 188 -0.70 -26.51 -3.80
C THR A 188 0.08 -25.63 -4.80
N PRO A 189 1.29 -26.02 -5.21
CA PRO A 189 2.21 -25.17 -5.98
C PRO A 189 1.81 -24.88 -7.44
N GLY A 190 0.53 -25.07 -7.82
CA GLY A 190 0.04 -24.96 -9.20
C GLY A 190 -1.16 -24.03 -9.43
N VAL A 191 -1.61 -23.29 -8.42
CA VAL A 191 -2.82 -22.45 -8.54
C VAL A 191 -2.51 -21.15 -9.29
N LYS A 192 -3.15 -20.93 -10.43
CA LYS A 192 -3.11 -19.66 -11.16
C LYS A 192 -4.04 -18.65 -10.48
N LEU A 193 -3.49 -17.84 -9.57
CA LEU A 193 -4.20 -16.79 -8.81
C LEU A 193 -4.84 -15.68 -9.68
N GLY A 194 -4.57 -15.63 -10.99
CA GLY A 194 -5.16 -14.65 -11.90
C GLY A 194 -6.67 -14.81 -12.14
N SER A 195 -7.28 -15.94 -11.77
CA SER A 195 -8.74 -16.12 -11.83
C SER A 195 -9.45 -15.76 -10.52
N VAL A 196 -8.70 -15.27 -9.54
CA VAL A 196 -9.14 -15.11 -8.15
C VAL A 196 -9.38 -13.64 -7.80
N LEU A 197 -8.92 -12.68 -8.60
CA LEU A 197 -9.23 -11.25 -8.44
C LEU A 197 -9.25 -10.57 -9.81
N PRO A 198 -10.15 -9.60 -10.09
CA PRO A 198 -11.20 -9.05 -9.24
C PRO A 198 -12.48 -9.91 -9.32
N ILE A 199 -13.40 -9.70 -8.38
CA ILE A 199 -14.63 -10.47 -8.15
C ILE A 199 -15.44 -10.64 -9.45
N SER A 200 -15.20 -11.74 -10.15
CA SER A 200 -16.03 -12.19 -11.26
C SER A 200 -16.35 -13.66 -11.06
N TYR A 201 -17.62 -14.01 -11.20
CA TYR A 201 -18.09 -15.39 -11.18
C TYR A 201 -18.55 -15.74 -12.61
N GLN A 202 -18.13 -16.90 -13.11
CA GLN A 202 -18.59 -17.42 -14.39
C GLN A 202 -19.86 -18.25 -14.18
N SER A 203 -20.97 -17.79 -14.75
CA SER A 203 -22.20 -18.58 -14.92
C SER A 203 -22.18 -19.24 -16.31
N LYS A 204 -23.05 -20.24 -16.54
CA LYS A 204 -23.21 -20.93 -17.84
C LYS A 204 -23.55 -19.98 -19.01
N GLU A 205 -23.87 -18.72 -18.73
CA GLU A 205 -24.22 -17.67 -19.70
C GLU A 205 -23.15 -16.56 -19.83
N GLY A 206 -21.97 -16.70 -19.19
CA GLY A 206 -20.85 -15.76 -19.32
C GLY A 206 -20.26 -15.27 -17.99
N THR A 207 -19.27 -14.38 -18.08
CA THR A 207 -18.56 -13.78 -16.94
C THR A 207 -19.33 -12.58 -16.42
N LYS A 208 -19.84 -12.63 -15.17
CA LYS A 208 -20.51 -11.49 -14.52
C LYS A 208 -19.67 -10.97 -13.34
N LEU A 209 -19.50 -9.65 -13.27
CA LEU A 209 -18.86 -8.93 -12.17
C LEU A 209 -19.89 -8.66 -11.07
N ILE A 210 -19.49 -8.79 -9.80
CA ILE A 210 -20.37 -8.43 -8.66
C ILE A 210 -20.14 -6.95 -8.35
N GLU A 211 -21.14 -6.12 -8.66
CA GLU A 211 -21.08 -4.66 -8.53
C GLU A 211 -21.49 -4.16 -7.13
N SER A 212 -22.19 -4.97 -6.34
CA SER A 212 -22.50 -4.68 -4.93
C SER A 212 -22.88 -5.94 -4.16
N VAL A 213 -22.58 -5.94 -2.86
CA VAL A 213 -23.11 -6.91 -1.88
C VAL A 213 -24.01 -6.10 -0.96
N GLU A 214 -25.33 -6.25 -1.11
CA GLU A 214 -26.28 -5.75 -0.12
C GLU A 214 -26.16 -6.61 1.16
N VAL A 215 -26.02 -5.93 2.29
CA VAL A 215 -25.88 -6.53 3.64
C VAL A 215 -27.25 -6.82 4.23
#